data_AF-A0A9D1K5C2-F1
#
_entry.id   AF-A0A9D1K5C2-F1
#
_cell.length_a   1.000
_cell.length_b   1.000
_cell.length_c   1.000
_cell.angle_alpha   90.00
_cell.angle_beta   90.00
_cell.angle_gamma   90.00
#
_symmetry.space_group_name_H-M   'P 1'
#
loop_
_entity.id
_entity.type
_entity.pdbx_description
1 polymer ?
#
loop_
_entity_poly.entity_id
_entity_poly.type
_entity_poly.pdbx_seq_one_letter_code
_entity_poly.pdbx_strand_id
1 'polypeptide(L)'
;MENQWDELMLFAQLKERPGLYLGRKSLLSLRDHLFGMQHAFQLCLHADPMEYLRGFSAWYRETVIREENGYACWWNHILYTSANCDGAAFDAFFSAFERYLAEERGISLPAAQWDGEKL
;
A
#
# COMPACT_ATOMS: atom_id res chain seq x y z
N MET A 1 1.35 -1.00 -27.33
CA MET A 1 2.04 -0.68 -26.06
C MET A 1 1.21 -1.33 -24.98
N GLU A 2 1.68 -2.45 -24.43
CA GLU A 2 1.07 -3.03 -23.24
C GLU A 2 1.21 -2.01 -22.12
N ASN A 3 0.10 -1.57 -21.54
CA ASN A 3 0.13 -0.77 -20.33
C ASN A 3 0.66 -1.70 -19.23
N GLN A 4 1.98 -1.64 -18.98
CA GLN A 4 2.58 -2.40 -17.89
C GLN A 4 2.01 -1.86 -16.59
N TRP A 5 1.37 -2.74 -15.85
CA TRP A 5 1.00 -2.49 -14.46
C TRP A 5 2.26 -2.10 -13.67
N ASP A 6 2.22 -0.94 -13.03
CA ASP A 6 3.27 -0.43 -12.15
C ASP A 6 2.70 -0.18 -10.75
N GLU A 7 3.02 -1.11 -9.84
CA GLU A 7 2.56 -1.05 -8.45
C GLU A 7 3.15 0.15 -7.69
N LEU A 8 4.41 0.53 -7.94
CA LEU A 8 5.04 1.65 -7.25
C LEU A 8 4.43 2.98 -7.71
N MET A 9 4.12 3.10 -9.00
CA MET A 9 3.39 4.24 -9.52
C MET A 9 1.99 4.36 -8.90
N LEU A 10 1.26 3.25 -8.75
CA LEU A 10 -0.02 3.24 -8.04
C LEU A 10 0.13 3.75 -6.60
N PHE A 11 1.12 3.26 -5.85
CA PHE A 11 1.36 3.74 -4.47
C PHE A 11 1.73 5.23 -4.43
N ALA A 12 2.54 5.72 -5.37
CA ALA A 12 2.87 7.13 -5.48
C ALA A 12 1.61 7.99 -5.71
N GLN A 13 0.74 7.57 -6.63
CA GLN A 13 -0.53 8.25 -6.92
C GLN A 13 -1.51 8.21 -5.74
N LEU A 14 -1.63 7.07 -5.05
CA LEU A 14 -2.46 6.90 -3.85
C LEU A 14 -1.98 7.81 -2.72
N LYS A 15 -0.65 7.94 -2.51
CA LYS A 15 -0.07 8.83 -1.51
C LYS A 15 -0.36 10.30 -1.81
N GLU A 16 -0.17 10.70 -3.07
CA GLU A 16 -0.27 12.09 -3.52
C GLU A 16 -1.73 12.58 -3.52
N ARG A 17 -2.67 11.79 -4.06
CA ARG A 17 -4.09 12.17 -4.16
C ARG A 17 -5.00 11.02 -3.73
N PRO A 18 -5.04 10.67 -2.44
CA PRO A 18 -5.87 9.55 -1.95
C PRO A 18 -7.35 9.72 -2.25
N GLY A 19 -7.86 10.96 -2.27
CA GLY A 19 -9.26 11.25 -2.57
C GLY A 19 -9.70 10.79 -3.96
N LEU A 20 -8.79 10.70 -4.94
CA LEU A 20 -9.12 10.29 -6.31
C LEU A 20 -9.44 8.78 -6.40
N TYR A 21 -8.79 7.97 -5.57
CA TYR A 21 -8.95 6.51 -5.56
C TYR A 21 -9.87 6.02 -4.45
N LEU A 22 -9.78 6.65 -3.28
CA LEU A 22 -10.36 6.17 -2.03
C LEU A 22 -11.53 7.04 -1.56
N GLY A 23 -11.81 8.16 -2.24
CA GLY A 23 -12.78 9.18 -1.84
C GLY A 23 -12.33 10.06 -0.65
N ARG A 24 -11.39 9.58 0.16
CA ARG A 24 -10.80 10.29 1.30
C ARG A 24 -9.46 9.69 1.70
N LYS A 25 -8.72 10.41 2.55
CA LYS A 25 -7.52 9.89 3.20
C LYS A 25 -7.92 8.89 4.31
N SER A 26 -7.73 7.60 4.05
CA SER A 26 -8.22 6.51 4.93
C SER A 26 -7.40 5.24 4.73
N LEU A 27 -6.84 4.70 5.82
CA LEU A 27 -6.15 3.42 5.81
C LEU A 27 -7.12 2.27 5.52
N LEU A 28 -8.33 2.34 6.08
CA LEU A 28 -9.35 1.31 5.87
C LEU A 28 -9.79 1.26 4.40
N SER A 29 -10.07 2.42 3.79
CA SER A 29 -10.38 2.48 2.35
C SER A 29 -9.20 2.01 1.49
N LEU A 30 -7.96 2.33 1.87
CA LEU A 30 -6.76 1.86 1.18
C LEU A 30 -6.66 0.33 1.24
N ARG A 31 -6.83 -0.28 2.43
CA ARG A 31 -6.84 -1.74 2.61
C ARG A 31 -7.88 -2.39 1.69
N ASP A 32 -9.11 -1.90 1.70
CA ASP A 32 -10.21 -2.47 0.92
C ASP A 32 -9.95 -2.33 -0.58
N HIS A 33 -9.39 -1.20 -1.01
CA HIS A 33 -8.98 -0.98 -2.39
C HIS A 33 -7.92 -1.98 -2.83
N LEU A 34 -6.83 -2.11 -2.07
CA LEU A 34 -5.72 -3.03 -2.39
C LEU A 34 -6.18 -4.49 -2.41
N PHE A 35 -6.94 -4.94 -1.40
CA PHE A 35 -7.45 -6.32 -1.35
C PHE A 35 -8.47 -6.60 -2.46
N GLY A 36 -9.32 -5.63 -2.78
CA GLY A 36 -10.25 -5.73 -3.91
C GLY A 36 -9.51 -5.87 -5.25
N MET A 37 -8.44 -5.09 -5.45
CA MET A 37 -7.60 -5.19 -6.64
C MET A 37 -6.87 -6.54 -6.71
N GLN A 38 -6.26 -7.01 -5.63
CA GLN A 38 -5.62 -8.33 -5.60
C GLN A 38 -6.61 -9.44 -5.96
N HIS A 39 -7.82 -9.38 -5.40
CA HIS A 39 -8.88 -10.32 -5.72
C HIS A 39 -9.28 -10.27 -7.21
N ALA A 40 -9.45 -9.07 -7.76
CA ALA A 40 -9.77 -8.90 -9.18
C ALA A 40 -8.65 -9.42 -10.11
N PHE A 41 -7.38 -9.17 -9.79
CA PHE A 41 -6.25 -9.69 -10.55
C PHE A 41 -6.18 -11.21 -10.52
N GLN A 42 -6.41 -11.83 -9.35
CA GLN A 42 -6.44 -13.28 -9.24
C GLN A 42 -7.57 -13.91 -10.06
N LEU A 43 -8.76 -13.27 -10.07
CA LEU A 43 -9.90 -13.74 -10.85
C LEU A 43 -9.70 -13.59 -12.36
N CYS A 44 -9.19 -12.43 -12.81
CA CYS A 44 -9.13 -12.10 -14.22
C CYS A 44 -7.84 -12.56 -14.91
N LEU A 45 -6.71 -12.55 -14.20
CA LEU A 45 -5.38 -12.80 -14.76
C LEU A 45 -4.68 -14.02 -14.14
N HIS A 46 -5.28 -14.66 -13.13
CA HIS A 46 -4.65 -15.75 -12.36
C HIS A 46 -3.25 -15.39 -11.83
N ALA A 47 -3.05 -14.12 -11.46
CA ALA A 47 -1.79 -13.57 -10.98
C ALA A 47 -2.02 -12.66 -9.76
N ASP A 48 -1.00 -12.51 -8.92
CA ASP A 48 -0.94 -11.47 -7.87
C ASP A 48 0.19 -10.48 -8.21
N PRO A 49 -0.14 -9.39 -8.91
CA PRO A 49 0.85 -8.46 -9.42
C PRO A 49 1.32 -7.45 -8.35
N MET A 50 0.89 -7.60 -7.09
CA MET A 50 1.29 -6.73 -5.98
C MET A 50 2.50 -7.30 -5.21
N GLU A 51 3.67 -7.30 -5.86
CA GLU A 51 4.92 -7.78 -5.26
C GLU A 51 5.37 -6.94 -4.07
N TYR A 52 5.33 -5.61 -4.18
CA TYR A 52 5.80 -4.71 -3.14
C TYR A 52 4.89 -4.74 -1.91
N LEU A 53 3.57 -4.81 -2.08
CA LEU A 53 2.63 -4.97 -0.97
C LEU A 53 2.82 -6.30 -0.23
N ARG A 54 3.04 -7.39 -0.99
CA ARG A 54 3.32 -8.72 -0.43
C ARG A 54 4.63 -8.72 0.36
N GLY A 55 5.69 -8.14 -0.22
CA GLY A 55 6.98 -7.99 0.44
C GLY A 55 6.90 -7.10 1.69
N PHE A 56 6.20 -5.97 1.62
CA PHE A 56 5.94 -5.11 2.77
C PHE A 56 5.19 -5.84 3.88
N SER A 57 4.16 -6.63 3.53
CA SER A 57 3.37 -7.36 4.51
C SER A 57 4.23 -8.38 5.29
N ALA A 58 5.13 -9.08 4.59
CA ALA A 58 6.09 -10.00 5.21
C ALA A 58 7.10 -9.25 6.09
N TRP A 59 7.75 -8.22 5.54
CA TRP A 59 8.73 -7.39 6.25
C TRP A 59 8.14 -6.73 7.49
N TYR A 60 6.93 -6.15 7.41
CA TYR A 60 6.30 -5.44 8.52
C TYR A 60 5.99 -6.39 9.68
N ARG A 61 5.53 -7.60 9.35
CA ARG A 61 5.30 -8.66 10.33
C ARG A 61 6.60 -9.04 11.06
N GLU A 62 7.68 -9.24 10.32
CA GLU A 62 8.97 -9.72 10.85
C GLU A 62 9.75 -8.64 11.61
N THR A 63 9.68 -7.39 11.17
CA THR A 63 10.50 -6.31 11.71
C THR A 63 9.78 -5.43 12.74
N VAL A 64 8.49 -5.18 12.54
CA VAL A 64 7.70 -4.24 13.36
C VAL A 64 6.85 -4.96 14.38
N ILE A 65 5.99 -5.87 13.93
CA ILE A 65 5.06 -6.57 14.81
C ILE A 65 5.82 -7.55 15.71
N ARG A 66 6.74 -8.33 15.14
CA ARG A 66 7.57 -9.32 15.87
C ARG A 66 6.75 -10.33 16.69
N GLU A 67 5.47 -10.52 16.37
CA GLU A 67 4.62 -11.51 17.04
C GLU A 67 4.80 -12.90 16.42
N GLU A 68 5.00 -13.90 17.27
CA GLU A 68 5.01 -15.32 16.88
C GLU A 68 3.58 -15.88 16.69
N ASN A 69 2.57 -15.17 17.19
CA ASN A 69 1.20 -15.66 17.36
C ASN A 69 0.36 -15.52 16.06
N GLY A 70 0.84 -14.75 15.09
CA GLY A 70 0.26 -14.64 13.74
C GLY A 70 -1.05 -13.85 13.59
N TYR A 71 -1.59 -13.23 14.65
CA TYR A 71 -2.88 -12.54 14.61
C TYR A 71 -2.79 -11.06 14.19
N ALA A 72 -1.65 -10.39 14.41
CA ALA A 72 -1.48 -9.01 13.98
C ALA A 72 -1.05 -8.93 12.50
N CYS A 73 -1.85 -8.22 11.71
CA CYS A 73 -1.53 -7.83 10.34
C CYS A 73 -1.19 -6.33 10.28
N TRP A 74 -0.46 -5.91 9.24
CA TRP A 74 0.06 -4.55 9.12
C TRP A 74 -1.02 -3.49 9.29
N TRP A 75 -2.19 -3.62 8.64
CA TRP A 75 -3.22 -2.58 8.66
C TRP A 75 -3.85 -2.42 10.06
N ASN A 76 -4.09 -3.53 10.76
CA ASN A 76 -4.69 -3.49 12.10
C ASN A 76 -3.69 -2.92 13.11
N HIS A 77 -2.43 -3.33 13.02
CA HIS A 77 -1.36 -2.80 13.87
C HIS A 77 -1.12 -1.30 13.65
N ILE A 78 -1.08 -0.85 12.39
CA ILE A 78 -0.92 0.57 12.05
C ILE A 78 -2.11 1.39 12.55
N LEU A 79 -3.34 0.90 12.37
CA LEU A 79 -4.53 1.58 12.88
C LEU A 79 -4.49 1.72 14.40
N TYR A 80 -4.16 0.64 15.11
CA TYR A 80 -4.06 0.62 16.57
C TYR A 80 -3.00 1.58 17.09
N THR A 81 -1.78 1.52 16.55
CA THR A 81 -0.65 2.39 16.94
C THR A 81 -0.88 3.85 16.56
N SER A 82 -1.79 4.12 15.63
CA SER A 82 -2.23 5.48 15.26
C SER A 82 -3.44 5.96 16.08
N ALA A 83 -3.64 5.40 17.28
CA ALA A 83 -4.77 5.71 18.17
C ALA A 83 -6.16 5.57 17.50
N ASN A 84 -6.29 4.63 16.56
CA ASN A 84 -7.48 4.41 15.72
C ASN A 84 -7.89 5.64 14.87
N CYS A 85 -7.00 6.61 14.68
CA CYS A 85 -7.22 7.72 13.76
C CYS A 85 -6.90 7.28 12.33
N ASP A 86 -7.93 6.95 11.55
CA ASP A 86 -7.83 6.37 10.21
C ASP A 86 -6.98 7.23 9.23
N GLY A 87 -7.11 8.57 9.31
CA GLY A 87 -6.30 9.48 8.49
C GLY A 87 -4.83 9.52 8.89
N ALA A 88 -4.52 9.45 10.19
CA ALA A 88 -3.13 9.36 10.66
C ALA A 88 -2.53 7.98 10.38
N ALA A 89 -3.34 6.93 10.45
CA ALA A 89 -2.95 5.57 10.12
C ALA A 89 -2.58 5.42 8.63
N PHE A 90 -3.24 6.18 7.75
CA PHE A 90 -2.86 6.27 6.34
C PHE A 90 -1.45 6.85 6.17
N ASP A 91 -1.12 7.94 6.87
CA ASP A 91 0.23 8.52 6.84
C ASP A 91 1.28 7.57 7.40
N ALA A 92 0.94 6.89 8.50
CA ALA A 92 1.81 5.90 9.12
C ALA A 92 2.07 4.70 8.20
N PHE A 93 1.07 4.28 7.40
CA PHE A 93 1.27 3.27 6.36
C PHE A 93 2.31 3.72 5.34
N PHE A 94 2.15 4.90 4.73
CA PHE A 94 3.11 5.34 3.71
C PHE A 94 4.50 5.56 4.28
N SER A 95 4.61 6.08 5.51
CA SER A 95 5.90 6.19 6.20
C SER A 95 6.58 4.83 6.40
N ALA A 96 5.82 3.81 6.81
CA ALA A 96 6.35 2.46 6.99
C ALA A 96 6.68 1.78 5.65
N PHE A 97 5.86 2.00 4.63
CA PHE A 97 6.06 1.44 3.29
C PHE A 97 7.31 2.02 2.62
N GLU A 98 7.54 3.32 2.72
CA GLU A 98 8.76 3.95 2.21
C GLU A 98 10.00 3.48 2.96
N ARG A 99 9.90 3.26 4.27
CA ARG A 99 10.99 2.65 5.05
C ARG A 99 11.31 1.24 4.55
N TYR A 100 10.29 0.41 4.30
CA TYR A 100 10.46 -0.91 3.69
C TYR A 100 11.18 -0.84 2.34
N LEU A 101 10.75 0.05 1.44
CA LEU A 101 11.37 0.21 0.13
C LEU A 101 12.85 0.61 0.25
N ALA A 102 13.17 1.51 1.18
CA ALA A 102 14.54 1.94 1.41
C ALA A 102 15.41 0.83 2.00
N GLU A 103 14.94 0.12 3.03
CA GLU A 103 15.71 -0.90 3.76
C GLU A 103 15.89 -2.21 2.98
N GLU A 104 14.82 -2.72 2.37
CA GLU A 104 14.82 -4.06 1.75
C GLU A 104 15.04 -4.05 0.25
N ARG A 105 14.69 -2.94 -0.42
CA ARG A 105 14.73 -2.85 -1.88
C ARG A 105 15.76 -1.84 -2.37
N GLY A 106 16.26 -0.94 -1.52
CA GLY A 106 17.19 0.11 -1.91
C GLY A 106 16.60 1.11 -2.91
N ILE A 107 15.27 1.28 -2.89
CA ILE A 107 14.53 2.16 -3.80
C ILE A 107 13.60 3.10 -3.02
N SER A 108 13.05 4.10 -3.71
CA SER A 108 12.04 5.02 -3.19
C SER A 108 10.80 4.98 -4.06
N LEU A 109 9.66 5.46 -3.54
CA LEU A 109 8.51 5.74 -4.38
C LEU A 109 8.89 6.75 -5.48
N PRO A 110 8.46 6.52 -6.73
CA PRO A 110 8.66 7.49 -7.80
C PRO A 110 7.80 8.74 -7.55
N ALA A 111 8.07 9.81 -8.29
CA ALA A 111 7.12 10.92 -8.37
C ALA A 111 5.83 10.44 -9.03
N ALA A 112 4.68 10.80 -8.45
CA ALA A 112 3.38 10.44 -9.02
C ALA A 112 3.22 11.06 -10.41
N GLN A 113 2.98 10.22 -11.41
CA GLN A 113 2.65 10.63 -12.78
C GLN A 113 1.20 10.31 -13.06
N TRP A 114 0.55 11.06 -13.94
CA TRP A 114 -0.84 10.87 -14.32
C TRP A 114 -0.91 10.79 -15.84
N ASP A 115 -1.53 9.73 -16.34
CA ASP A 115 -1.75 9.61 -17.79
C ASP A 115 -2.74 10.69 -18.22
N GLY A 116 -2.22 11.73 -18.90
CA GLY A 116 -3.00 12.85 -19.41
C GLY A 116 -3.00 14.08 -18.51
N GLU A 117 -1.88 14.80 -18.44
CA GLU A 117 -1.89 16.20 -18.05
C GLU A 117 -2.72 17.01 -19.07
N LYS A 118 -3.98 17.25 -18.72
CA LYS A 118 -4.68 18.54 -18.80
C LYS A 118 -5.93 18.42 -17.92
N LEU A 119 -5.79 18.87 -16.67
CA LEU A 119 -6.94 19.38 -15.92
C LEU A 119 -7.43 20.66 -16.59
#